data_AF-A0AAF0IKK3-F1
#
_entry.id   AF-A0AAF0IKK3-F1
#
_cell.length_a   1.000
_cell.length_b   1.000
_cell.length_c   1.000
_cell.angle_alpha   90.00
_cell.angle_beta   90.00
_cell.angle_gamma   90.00
#
_symmetry.space_group_name_H-M   'P 1'
#
loop_
_entity.id
_entity.type
_entity.pdbx_description
1 polymer ?
#
loop_
_entity_poly.entity_id
_entity_poly.type
_entity_poly.pdbx_seq_one_letter_code
_entity_poly.pdbx_strand_id
1 'polypeptide(L)'
;MAYNELRRLQSTVRIPGVYYACRIGILVYIVMEYVQGETAETLLNCARDEAAKEHVYRKMCFGLNELLRIPVPQKSRPQAVNGDRIRNMIFEDAQAPRHYQTVEQLEQHFNLYLKKRRKKHLIRSLSSEPMVFCYSDIRPENFIIDKDNQIFVIDFAHTSFLPSSFFKANVRINSLWIVEYDLAQWINIPSREGIDNSLAVANCDYISDGSASERTPGYGWKPDNVTDDDFAPRINLCENSGLKG
;
A
#
# COMPACT_ATOMS: atom_id res chain seq x y z
N MET A 1 7.71 -10.50 1.51
CA MET A 1 8.46 -9.45 2.24
C MET A 1 7.83 -9.13 3.59
N ALA A 2 6.62 -8.55 3.64
CA ALA A 2 6.04 -8.03 4.89
C ALA A 2 5.96 -9.07 6.03
N TYR A 3 5.59 -10.33 5.71
CA TYR A 3 5.59 -11.45 6.67
C TYR A 3 6.93 -11.61 7.41
N ASN A 4 8.05 -11.60 6.68
CA ASN A 4 9.39 -11.76 7.26
C ASN A 4 9.81 -10.52 8.05
N GLU A 5 9.50 -9.32 7.54
CA GLU A 5 9.90 -8.07 8.19
C GLU A 5 9.17 -7.85 9.52
N LEU A 6 7.86 -8.12 9.59
CA LEU A 6 7.12 -8.01 10.85
C LEU A 6 7.63 -9.01 11.91
N ARG A 7 7.97 -10.25 11.50
CA ARG A 7 8.62 -11.22 12.39
C ARG A 7 9.99 -10.72 12.88
N ARG A 8 10.80 -10.14 11.99
CA ARG A 8 12.10 -9.56 12.34
C ARG A 8 11.98 -8.38 13.29
N LEU A 9 10.93 -7.57 13.14
CA LEU A 9 10.58 -6.45 14.03
C LEU A 9 9.93 -6.89 15.36
N GLN A 10 9.75 -8.20 15.57
CA GLN A 10 9.03 -8.78 16.70
C GLN A 10 7.63 -8.17 16.88
N SER A 11 6.97 -7.86 15.76
CA SER A 11 5.61 -7.35 15.76
C SER A 11 4.63 -8.42 16.25
N THR A 12 3.59 -8.00 16.96
CA THR A 12 2.44 -8.85 17.28
C THR A 12 1.40 -8.88 16.15
N VAL A 13 1.54 -8.00 15.15
CA VAL A 13 0.72 -8.03 13.93
C VAL A 13 1.20 -9.18 13.06
N ARG A 14 0.24 -9.98 12.59
CA ARG A 14 0.52 -11.16 11.78
C ARG A 14 0.09 -10.97 10.34
N ILE A 15 0.70 -11.75 9.48
CA ILE A 15 0.32 -11.92 8.09
C ILE A 15 0.19 -13.42 7.88
N PRO A 16 -0.85 -13.92 7.20
CA PRO A 16 -0.96 -15.35 6.92
C PRO A 16 0.25 -15.85 6.15
N GLY A 17 0.79 -17.00 6.56
CA GLY A 17 1.83 -17.67 5.78
C GLY A 17 1.30 -18.10 4.41
N VAL A 18 1.95 -17.72 3.32
CA VAL A 18 1.63 -18.26 1.98
C VAL A 18 2.39 -19.56 1.79
N TYR A 19 1.66 -20.68 1.63
CA TYR A 19 2.25 -22.00 1.47
C TYR A 19 2.55 -22.33 0.01
N TYR A 20 1.66 -21.92 -0.88
CA TYR A 20 1.76 -22.21 -2.30
C TYR A 20 1.05 -21.13 -3.09
N ALA A 21 1.60 -20.76 -4.25
CA ALA A 21 0.85 -19.97 -5.20
C ALA A 21 1.26 -20.36 -6.62
N CYS A 22 0.27 -20.51 -7.49
CA CYS A 22 0.48 -20.95 -8.86
C CYS A 22 -0.51 -20.28 -9.81
N ARG A 23 -0.18 -20.34 -11.10
CA ARG A 23 -1.06 -19.92 -12.18
C ARG A 23 -1.49 -21.15 -12.98
N ILE A 24 -2.79 -21.32 -13.19
CA ILE A 24 -3.35 -22.37 -14.06
C ILE A 24 -4.21 -21.66 -15.10
N GLY A 25 -3.69 -21.57 -16.32
CA GLY A 25 -4.30 -20.76 -17.39
C GLY A 25 -4.36 -19.28 -17.01
N ILE A 26 -5.58 -18.73 -16.95
CA ILE A 26 -5.82 -17.32 -16.59
C ILE A 26 -6.01 -17.11 -15.08
N LEU A 27 -6.12 -18.18 -14.29
CA LEU A 27 -6.40 -18.10 -12.86
C LEU A 27 -5.13 -18.16 -12.04
N VAL A 28 -5.08 -17.34 -10.99
CA VAL A 28 -4.04 -17.38 -9.97
C VAL A 28 -4.64 -17.98 -8.70
N TYR A 29 -4.00 -19.02 -8.18
CA TYR A 29 -4.36 -19.68 -6.95
C TYR A 29 -3.32 -19.34 -5.89
N ILE A 30 -3.78 -18.94 -4.71
CA ILE A 30 -2.94 -18.68 -3.54
C ILE A 30 -3.49 -19.56 -2.41
N VAL A 31 -2.66 -20.48 -1.92
CA VAL A 31 -2.92 -21.29 -0.74
C VAL A 31 -2.12 -20.69 0.40
N MET A 32 -2.82 -20.27 1.44
CA MET A 32 -2.25 -19.61 2.59
C MET A 32 -2.86 -20.14 3.88
N GLU A 33 -2.23 -19.78 4.99
CA GLU A 33 -2.73 -20.02 6.34
C GLU A 33 -4.17 -19.52 6.47
N TYR A 34 -5.05 -20.41 6.93
CA TYR A 34 -6.39 -20.03 7.31
C TYR A 34 -6.35 -19.36 8.68
N VAL A 35 -6.77 -18.10 8.74
CA VAL A 35 -6.86 -17.35 9.98
C VAL A 35 -8.26 -17.55 10.57
N GLN A 36 -8.31 -18.15 11.76
CA GLN A 36 -9.55 -18.26 12.51
C GLN A 36 -9.85 -16.95 13.24
N GLY A 37 -10.76 -16.15 12.69
CA GLY A 37 -11.20 -14.88 13.25
C GLY A 37 -12.29 -14.26 12.41
N GLU A 38 -12.68 -13.04 12.77
CA GLU A 38 -13.66 -12.25 12.01
C GLU A 38 -12.97 -11.06 11.36
N THR A 39 -13.44 -10.64 10.18
CA THR A 39 -12.94 -9.42 9.57
C THR A 39 -13.36 -8.20 10.40
N ALA A 40 -12.58 -7.12 10.34
CA ALA A 40 -12.94 -5.87 10.98
C ALA A 40 -14.27 -5.34 10.42
N GLU A 41 -14.55 -5.56 9.13
CA GLU A 41 -15.86 -5.25 8.55
C GLU A 41 -17.01 -5.96 9.27
N THR A 42 -16.93 -7.29 9.43
CA THR A 42 -17.96 -8.07 10.15
C THR A 42 -18.11 -7.57 11.58
N LEU A 43 -17.00 -7.34 12.27
CA LEU A 43 -17.01 -6.86 13.66
C LEU A 43 -17.62 -5.47 13.80
N LEU A 44 -17.33 -4.56 12.86
CA LEU A 44 -17.93 -3.21 12.83
C LEU A 44 -19.44 -3.29 12.55
N ASN A 45 -19.87 -4.14 11.63
CA ASN A 45 -21.28 -4.35 11.32
C ASN A 45 -22.07 -4.97 12.48
N CYS A 46 -21.40 -5.78 13.33
CA CYS A 46 -22.01 -6.40 14.51
C CYS A 46 -21.83 -5.59 15.81
N ALA A 47 -21.03 -4.51 15.79
CA ALA A 47 -20.75 -3.70 16.97
C ALA A 47 -22.02 -3.01 17.48
N ARG A 48 -22.29 -3.14 18.78
CA ARG A 48 -23.53 -2.62 19.41
C ARG A 48 -23.37 -1.22 20.00
N ASP A 49 -22.14 -0.79 20.22
CA ASP A 49 -21.81 0.50 20.80
C ASP A 49 -20.53 1.06 20.18
N GLU A 50 -20.30 2.35 20.43
CA GLU A 50 -19.15 3.09 19.90
C GLU A 50 -17.81 2.59 20.47
N ALA A 51 -17.79 2.05 21.69
CA ALA A 51 -16.56 1.52 22.28
C ALA A 51 -16.08 0.26 21.55
N ALA A 52 -17.00 -0.61 21.14
CA ALA A 52 -16.70 -1.77 20.32
C ALA A 52 -16.18 -1.37 18.93
N LYS A 53 -16.77 -0.36 18.29
CA LYS A 53 -16.28 0.16 17.00
C LYS A 53 -14.88 0.78 17.13
N GLU A 54 -14.69 1.66 18.12
CA GLU A 54 -13.39 2.28 18.39
C GLU A 54 -12.31 1.23 18.62
N HIS A 55 -12.61 0.16 19.36
CA HIS A 55 -11.68 -0.95 19.58
C HIS A 55 -11.22 -1.58 18.25
N VAL A 56 -12.15 -1.83 17.33
CA VAL A 56 -11.83 -2.41 16.02
C VAL A 56 -10.97 -1.45 15.19
N TYR A 57 -11.33 -0.16 15.11
CA TYR A 57 -10.52 0.81 14.38
C TYR A 57 -9.12 1.00 14.97
N ARG A 58 -9.00 1.01 16.31
CA ARG A 58 -7.69 1.06 16.99
C ARG A 58 -6.84 -0.15 16.65
N LYS A 59 -7.44 -1.34 16.51
CA LYS A 59 -6.73 -2.54 16.06
C LYS A 59 -6.23 -2.37 14.63
N MET A 60 -7.06 -1.89 13.71
CA MET A 60 -6.64 -1.60 12.33
C MET A 60 -5.47 -0.60 12.30
N CYS A 61 -5.59 0.53 13.02
CA CYS A 61 -4.53 1.53 13.13
C CYS A 61 -3.24 0.96 13.73
N PHE A 62 -3.34 0.05 14.71
CA PHE A 62 -2.18 -0.68 15.22
C PHE A 62 -1.52 -1.53 14.13
N GLY A 63 -2.31 -2.27 13.34
CA GLY A 63 -1.84 -3.00 12.14
C GLY A 63 -1.06 -2.10 11.18
N LEU A 64 -1.63 -0.94 10.85
CA LEU A 64 -1.02 0.05 9.96
C LEU A 64 0.28 0.64 10.51
N ASN A 65 0.33 0.96 11.81
CA ASN A 65 1.55 1.43 12.46
C ASN A 65 2.69 0.41 12.36
N GLU A 66 2.40 -0.87 12.53
CA GLU A 66 3.40 -1.93 12.43
C GLU A 66 3.88 -2.12 10.99
N LEU A 67 3.01 -1.99 10.01
CA LEU A 67 3.41 -2.00 8.59
C LEU A 67 4.32 -0.81 8.24
N LEU A 68 4.08 0.38 8.80
CA LEU A 68 4.94 1.55 8.60
C LEU A 68 6.35 1.38 9.18
N ARG A 69 6.55 0.46 10.11
CA ARG A 69 7.88 0.12 10.66
C ARG A 69 8.71 -0.75 9.73
N ILE A 70 8.11 -1.34 8.68
CA ILE A 70 8.82 -2.14 7.69
C ILE A 70 9.85 -1.25 6.98
N PRO A 71 11.15 -1.61 6.98
CA PRO A 71 12.16 -0.78 6.37
C PRO A 71 11.99 -0.72 4.84
N VAL A 72 12.21 0.46 4.28
CA VAL A 72 12.34 0.63 2.84
C VAL A 72 13.76 0.26 2.43
N PRO A 73 13.95 -0.62 1.43
CA PRO A 73 15.29 -0.95 0.94
C PRO A 73 16.04 0.31 0.50
N GLN A 74 17.35 0.38 0.78
CA GLN A 74 18.15 1.54 0.41
C GLN A 74 18.08 1.81 -1.09
N LYS A 75 18.01 3.09 -1.47
CA LYS A 75 17.92 3.54 -2.87
C LYS A 75 16.69 3.01 -3.61
N SER A 76 15.62 2.65 -2.90
CA SER A 76 14.35 2.30 -3.54
C SER A 76 13.79 3.48 -4.32
N ARG A 77 13.52 3.25 -5.61
CA ARG A 77 12.67 4.12 -6.42
C ARG A 77 11.19 3.93 -6.01
N PRO A 78 10.28 4.82 -6.41
CA PRO A 78 8.84 4.55 -6.34
C PRO A 78 8.48 3.31 -7.16
N GLN A 79 8.00 2.27 -6.48
CA GLN A 79 7.67 0.98 -7.12
C GLN A 79 6.76 0.13 -6.22
N ALA A 80 6.10 -0.87 -6.80
CA ALA A 80 5.47 -1.92 -6.01
C ALA A 80 6.52 -2.71 -5.23
N VAL A 81 6.12 -3.33 -4.12
CA VAL A 81 7.04 -4.10 -3.25
C VAL A 81 7.72 -5.26 -3.99
N ASN A 82 7.08 -5.81 -5.02
CA ASN A 82 7.63 -6.85 -5.89
C ASN A 82 8.52 -6.31 -7.03
N GLY A 83 8.75 -5.00 -7.12
CA GLY A 83 9.54 -4.33 -8.16
C GLY A 83 8.75 -3.85 -9.38
N ASP A 84 7.46 -4.19 -9.49
CA ASP A 84 6.57 -3.76 -10.57
C ASP A 84 6.26 -2.23 -10.49
N ARG A 85 5.46 -1.72 -11.42
CA ARG A 85 4.85 -0.38 -11.37
C ARG A 85 4.09 -0.23 -10.05
N ILE A 86 4.08 1.00 -9.54
CA ILE A 86 3.42 1.35 -8.27
C ILE A 86 1.99 0.81 -8.27
N ARG A 87 1.60 0.15 -7.17
CA ARG A 87 0.22 -0.21 -6.87
C ARG A 87 -0.36 0.76 -5.86
N ASN A 88 -1.42 1.47 -6.24
CA ASN A 88 -2.12 2.43 -5.38
C ASN A 88 -3.48 2.82 -5.99
N MET A 89 -4.51 2.97 -5.16
CA MET A 89 -5.89 3.26 -5.60
C MET A 89 -6.08 4.61 -6.29
N ILE A 90 -5.12 5.53 -6.18
CA ILE A 90 -5.14 6.83 -6.89
C ILE A 90 -4.92 6.69 -8.41
N PHE A 91 -4.34 5.57 -8.86
CA PHE A 91 -4.14 5.29 -10.27
C PHE A 91 -5.35 4.56 -10.86
N GLU A 92 -5.59 4.75 -12.15
CA GLU A 92 -6.51 3.89 -12.89
C GLU A 92 -6.07 2.42 -12.77
N ASP A 93 -7.02 1.50 -12.58
CA ASP A 93 -6.78 0.07 -12.33
C ASP A 93 -5.83 -0.23 -11.16
N ALA A 94 -5.72 0.70 -10.20
CA ALA A 94 -4.83 0.64 -9.04
C ALA A 94 -3.35 0.40 -9.38
N GLN A 95 -2.92 0.69 -10.61
CA GLN A 95 -1.53 0.53 -11.07
C GLN A 95 -1.05 1.78 -11.81
N ALA A 96 0.14 2.26 -11.46
CA ALA A 96 0.73 3.38 -12.17
C ALA A 96 0.92 3.06 -13.66
N PRO A 97 0.73 4.05 -14.55
CA PRO A 97 0.83 3.83 -15.99
C PRO A 97 2.25 3.47 -16.44
N ARG A 98 3.27 3.83 -15.65
CA ARG A 98 4.69 3.64 -15.98
C ARG A 98 5.53 3.35 -14.74
N HIS A 99 6.75 2.91 -14.98
CA HIS A 99 7.79 2.95 -13.96
C HIS A 99 8.31 4.38 -13.79
N TYR A 100 8.71 4.70 -12.57
CA TYR A 100 9.42 5.93 -12.23
C TYR A 100 10.80 5.54 -11.71
N GLN A 101 11.83 6.19 -12.24
CA GLN A 101 13.21 6.02 -11.79
C GLN A 101 13.44 6.76 -10.47
N THR A 102 12.78 7.91 -10.30
CA THR A 102 12.97 8.79 -9.15
C THR A 102 11.66 9.36 -8.64
N VAL A 103 11.67 9.88 -7.41
CA VAL A 103 10.50 10.54 -6.81
C VAL A 103 10.18 11.86 -7.54
N GLU A 104 11.17 12.53 -8.10
CA GLU A 104 10.99 13.76 -8.89
C GLU A 104 10.17 13.51 -10.16
N GLN A 105 10.38 12.37 -10.84
CA GLN A 105 9.56 12.01 -12.00
C GLN A 105 8.10 11.79 -11.59
N LEU A 106 7.87 11.16 -10.43
CA LEU A 106 6.54 10.98 -9.88
C LEU A 106 5.88 12.33 -9.56
N GLU A 107 6.60 13.23 -8.89
CA GLU A 107 6.13 14.60 -8.61
C GLU A 107 5.77 15.36 -9.88
N GLN A 108 6.65 15.32 -10.91
CA GLN A 108 6.41 16.00 -12.17
C GLN A 108 5.15 15.49 -12.87
N HIS A 109 4.95 14.17 -12.91
CA HIS A 109 3.77 13.58 -13.52
C HIS A 109 2.49 14.01 -12.79
N PHE A 110 2.47 13.90 -11.45
CA PHE A 110 1.32 14.32 -10.65
C PHE A 110 1.03 15.83 -10.82
N ASN A 111 2.07 16.66 -10.85
CA ASN A 111 1.90 18.09 -11.06
C ASN A 111 1.38 18.44 -12.47
N LEU A 112 1.79 17.69 -13.51
CA LEU A 112 1.21 17.83 -14.84
C LEU A 112 -0.29 17.46 -14.85
N TYR A 113 -0.66 16.39 -14.14
CA TYR A 113 -2.05 15.98 -13.99
C TYR A 113 -2.88 17.04 -13.23
N LEU A 114 -2.41 17.47 -12.06
CA LEU A 114 -3.07 18.49 -11.23
C LEU A 114 -3.25 19.81 -11.97
N LYS A 115 -2.23 20.27 -12.72
CA LYS A 115 -2.32 21.46 -13.58
C LYS A 115 -3.37 21.30 -14.68
N LYS A 116 -3.40 20.14 -15.36
CA LYS A 116 -4.42 19.83 -16.38
C LYS A 116 -5.83 19.88 -15.79
N ARG A 117 -6.00 19.44 -14.55
CA ARG A 117 -7.26 19.49 -13.78
C ARG A 117 -7.51 20.83 -13.07
N ARG A 118 -6.64 21.84 -13.26
CA ARG A 118 -6.72 23.17 -12.61
C ARG A 118 -6.84 23.11 -11.09
N LYS A 119 -6.22 22.11 -10.46
CA LYS A 119 -6.21 21.97 -8.99
C LYS A 119 -5.28 23.05 -8.39
N LYS A 120 -5.70 23.63 -7.25
CA LYS A 120 -4.96 24.72 -6.58
C LYS A 120 -3.69 24.21 -5.89
N HIS A 121 -3.74 23.03 -5.30
CA HIS A 121 -2.64 22.44 -4.57
C HIS A 121 -1.81 21.56 -5.49
N LEU A 122 -0.54 21.91 -5.65
CA LEU A 122 0.47 21.14 -6.37
C LEU A 122 1.37 20.43 -5.36
N ILE A 123 1.91 19.29 -5.76
CA ILE A 123 2.94 18.58 -5.01
C ILE A 123 4.23 19.39 -5.03
N ARG A 124 4.95 19.43 -3.90
CA ARG A 124 6.23 20.12 -3.77
C ARG A 124 7.20 19.30 -2.92
N SER A 125 8.45 19.24 -3.35
CA SER A 125 9.54 18.63 -2.59
C SER A 125 9.23 17.19 -2.15
N LEU A 126 8.57 16.42 -3.01
CA LEU A 126 8.11 15.07 -2.70
C LEU A 126 9.28 14.13 -2.36
N SER A 127 10.43 14.31 -3.00
CA SER A 127 11.65 13.54 -2.74
C SER A 127 12.29 13.83 -1.38
N SER A 128 11.86 14.91 -0.72
CA SER A 128 12.28 15.23 0.64
C SER A 128 11.47 14.49 1.70
N GLU A 129 10.32 13.90 1.35
CA GLU A 129 9.52 13.09 2.27
C GLU A 129 10.17 11.73 2.54
N PRO A 130 9.93 11.14 3.73
CA PRO A 130 10.29 9.75 3.98
C PRO A 130 9.57 8.81 3.00
N MET A 131 10.30 7.88 2.41
CA MET A 131 9.71 6.72 1.75
C MET A 131 9.23 5.72 2.80
N VAL A 132 8.06 5.12 2.60
CA VAL A 132 7.45 4.15 3.51
C VAL A 132 7.00 2.90 2.76
N PHE A 133 6.83 1.79 3.49
CA PHE A 133 6.03 0.67 3.04
C PHE A 133 4.55 1.11 3.02
N CYS A 134 4.06 1.48 1.84
CA CYS A 134 2.71 2.01 1.64
C CYS A 134 1.74 0.87 1.35
N TYR A 135 0.97 0.47 2.35
CA TYR A 135 -0.21 -0.39 2.22
C TYR A 135 -1.43 0.50 1.94
N SER A 136 -1.92 0.54 0.69
CA SER A 136 -2.97 1.48 0.30
C SER A 136 -4.39 0.94 0.37
N ASP A 137 -4.58 -0.38 0.44
CA ASP A 137 -5.92 -0.99 0.47
C ASP A 137 -6.48 -1.12 1.90
N ILE A 138 -6.73 0.05 2.52
CA ILE A 138 -7.15 0.20 3.92
C ILE A 138 -8.67 -0.04 4.05
N ARG A 139 -9.14 -1.20 3.60
CA ARG A 139 -10.52 -1.65 3.76
C ARG A 139 -10.66 -2.54 5.01
N PRO A 140 -11.72 -2.39 5.82
CA PRO A 140 -11.91 -3.23 7.02
C PRO A 140 -11.94 -4.74 6.74
N GLU A 141 -12.37 -5.17 5.56
CA GLU A 141 -12.35 -6.58 5.14
C GLU A 141 -10.94 -7.20 5.09
N ASN A 142 -9.90 -6.37 4.93
CA ASN A 142 -8.50 -6.80 4.85
C ASN A 142 -7.81 -6.93 6.22
N PHE A 143 -8.56 -6.76 7.31
CA PHE A 143 -8.06 -6.94 8.67
C PHE A 143 -8.88 -8.01 9.35
N ILE A 144 -8.23 -9.05 9.87
CA ILE A 144 -8.88 -10.12 10.65
C ILE A 144 -8.45 -9.99 12.10
N ILE A 145 -9.41 -10.03 13.02
CA ILE A 145 -9.15 -10.06 14.47
C ILE A 145 -9.55 -11.45 14.97
N ASP A 146 -8.58 -12.16 15.55
CA ASP A 146 -8.83 -13.49 16.11
C ASP A 146 -9.43 -13.41 17.53
N LYS A 147 -9.81 -14.58 18.06
CA LYS A 147 -10.36 -14.70 19.42
C LYS A 147 -9.40 -14.25 20.53
N ASP A 148 -8.10 -14.27 20.26
CA ASP A 148 -7.05 -13.84 21.19
C ASP A 148 -6.74 -12.33 21.00
N ASN A 149 -7.58 -11.63 20.23
CA ASN A 149 -7.49 -10.21 19.94
C ASN A 149 -6.20 -9.82 19.20
N GLN A 150 -5.58 -10.78 18.48
CA GLN A 150 -4.47 -10.54 17.58
C GLN A 150 -5.01 -10.09 16.23
N ILE A 151 -4.28 -9.18 15.58
CA ILE A 151 -4.66 -8.68 14.26
C ILE A 151 -3.80 -9.31 13.18
N PHE A 152 -4.47 -9.76 12.14
CA PHE A 152 -3.89 -10.21 10.89
C PHE A 152 -4.24 -9.19 9.81
N VAL A 153 -3.22 -8.79 9.04
CA VAL A 153 -3.42 -7.99 7.82
C VAL A 153 -3.32 -8.93 6.64
N ILE A 154 -4.23 -8.81 5.68
CA ILE A 154 -4.26 -9.60 4.45
C ILE A 154 -4.24 -8.69 3.22
N ASP A 155 -4.34 -9.28 2.02
CA ASP A 155 -4.38 -8.58 0.72
C ASP A 155 -3.30 -7.51 0.50
N PHE A 156 -2.08 -7.96 0.24
CA PHE A 156 -0.93 -7.09 -0.01
C PHE A 156 -0.79 -6.67 -1.49
N ALA A 157 -1.81 -6.90 -2.33
CA ALA A 157 -1.73 -6.62 -3.76
C ALA A 157 -1.46 -5.14 -4.05
N HIS A 158 -1.97 -4.24 -3.21
CA HIS A 158 -1.76 -2.79 -3.31
C HIS A 158 -0.70 -2.27 -2.33
N THR A 159 0.50 -2.84 -2.42
CA THR A 159 1.65 -2.41 -1.62
C THR A 159 2.80 -1.87 -2.48
N SER A 160 3.31 -0.71 -2.08
CA SER A 160 4.38 -0.01 -2.79
C SER A 160 5.34 0.66 -1.83
N PHE A 161 6.57 0.93 -2.28
CA PHE A 161 7.43 1.92 -1.65
C PHE A 161 7.11 3.29 -2.23
N LEU A 162 6.60 4.19 -1.39
CA LEU A 162 6.16 5.53 -1.80
C LEU A 162 6.48 6.58 -0.74
N PRO A 163 6.52 7.86 -1.11
CA PRO A 163 6.55 8.96 -0.17
C PRO A 163 5.37 8.90 0.82
N SER A 164 5.63 9.28 2.06
CA SER A 164 4.68 9.20 3.17
C SER A 164 3.31 9.86 2.90
N SER A 165 3.26 10.94 2.11
CA SER A 165 2.02 11.61 1.70
C SER A 165 1.05 10.69 0.97
N PHE A 166 1.51 9.67 0.26
CA PHE A 166 0.63 8.68 -0.39
C PHE A 166 -0.10 7.83 0.64
N PHE A 167 0.59 7.40 1.69
CA PHE A 167 -0.04 6.67 2.79
C PHE A 167 -1.04 7.56 3.54
N LYS A 168 -0.65 8.81 3.87
CA LYS A 168 -1.54 9.80 4.49
C LYS A 168 -2.80 10.06 3.64
N ALA A 169 -2.63 10.19 2.32
CA ALA A 169 -3.74 10.38 1.39
C ALA A 169 -4.68 9.16 1.39
N ASN A 170 -4.14 7.94 1.39
CA ASN A 170 -4.96 6.72 1.45
C ASN A 170 -5.71 6.61 2.79
N VAL A 171 -5.07 6.91 3.93
CA VAL A 171 -5.78 6.99 5.22
C VAL A 171 -6.92 7.99 5.12
N ARG A 172 -6.66 9.20 4.61
CA ARG A 172 -7.69 10.23 4.45
C ARG A 172 -8.85 9.78 3.55
N ILE A 173 -8.55 9.22 2.37
CA ILE A 173 -9.58 8.77 1.42
C ILE A 173 -10.39 7.63 2.03
N ASN A 174 -9.75 6.68 2.70
CA ASN A 174 -10.45 5.56 3.34
C ASN A 174 -11.26 6.01 4.57
N SER A 175 -10.76 6.97 5.36
CA SER A 175 -11.52 7.61 6.44
C SER A 175 -12.76 8.36 5.94
N LEU A 176 -12.84 8.75 4.66
CA LEU A 176 -14.08 9.36 4.12
C LEU A 176 -15.20 8.32 3.93
N TRP A 177 -14.84 7.05 3.70
CA TRP A 177 -15.81 5.93 3.66
C TRP A 177 -16.15 5.43 5.07
N ILE A 178 -15.24 5.64 6.02
CA ILE A 178 -15.34 5.30 7.43
C ILE A 178 -15.70 6.58 8.21
N VAL A 179 -16.93 7.07 8.05
CA VAL A 179 -17.38 8.42 8.47
C VAL A 179 -17.22 8.69 9.98
N GLU A 180 -17.04 7.65 10.79
CA GLU A 180 -17.11 7.74 12.25
C GLU A 180 -15.82 8.23 12.92
N TYR A 181 -14.63 8.00 12.31
CA TYR A 181 -13.35 8.35 12.95
C TYR A 181 -12.30 8.88 11.97
N ASP A 182 -11.56 9.89 12.42
CA ASP A 182 -10.30 10.29 11.76
C ASP A 182 -9.17 9.34 12.18
N LEU A 183 -8.99 8.26 11.41
CA LEU A 183 -7.94 7.26 11.66
C LEU A 183 -6.53 7.86 11.69
N ALA A 184 -6.29 9.00 11.04
CA ALA A 184 -4.97 9.62 10.98
C ALA A 184 -4.45 10.01 12.38
N GLN A 185 -5.34 10.28 13.33
CA GLN A 185 -4.96 10.64 14.70
C GLN A 185 -4.32 9.47 15.48
N TRP A 186 -4.54 8.23 15.05
CA TRP A 186 -4.04 7.02 15.70
C TRP A 186 -2.86 6.38 14.98
N ILE A 187 -2.42 6.96 13.86
CA ILE A 187 -1.34 6.41 13.05
C ILE A 187 -0.16 7.37 13.06
N ASN A 188 1.00 6.88 13.49
CA ASN A 188 2.25 7.62 13.48
C ASN A 188 2.90 7.56 12.09
N ILE A 189 2.38 8.38 11.16
CA ILE A 189 2.86 8.39 9.78
C ILE A 189 4.14 9.24 9.69
N PRO A 190 5.28 8.68 9.25
CA PRO A 190 6.51 9.43 9.09
C PRO A 190 6.29 10.70 8.26
N SER A 191 6.92 11.80 8.65
CA SER A 191 6.78 13.07 7.93
C SER A 191 8.01 13.93 8.04
N ARG A 192 8.14 14.89 7.13
CA ARG A 192 9.15 15.93 7.19
C ARG A 192 8.50 17.25 7.54
N GLU A 193 9.09 17.98 8.49
CA GLU A 193 8.59 19.28 8.91
C GLU A 193 8.44 20.24 7.71
N GLY A 194 7.30 20.94 7.66
CA GLY A 194 6.99 21.90 6.59
C GLY A 194 6.61 21.29 5.24
N ILE A 195 6.56 19.95 5.10
CA ILE A 195 6.19 19.27 3.86
C ILE A 195 5.02 18.32 4.12
N ASP A 196 3.86 18.64 3.53
CA ASP A 196 2.71 17.75 3.50
C ASP A 196 2.01 17.83 2.14
N ASN A 197 2.21 16.81 1.32
CA ASN A 197 1.57 16.69 0.01
C ASN A 197 0.27 15.87 0.05
N SER A 198 -0.19 15.39 1.22
CA SER A 198 -1.30 14.45 1.33
C SER A 198 -2.59 14.96 0.68
N LEU A 199 -2.92 16.25 0.83
CA LEU A 199 -4.10 16.85 0.20
C LEU A 199 -3.96 16.92 -1.33
N ALA A 200 -2.76 17.22 -1.85
CA ALA A 200 -2.53 17.28 -3.30
C ALA A 200 -2.60 15.87 -3.91
N VAL A 201 -2.03 14.87 -3.23
CA VAL A 201 -2.12 13.45 -3.62
C VAL A 201 -3.57 12.96 -3.56
N ALA A 202 -4.31 13.26 -2.48
CA ALA A 202 -5.72 12.88 -2.35
C ALA A 202 -6.65 13.57 -3.36
N ASN A 203 -6.18 14.63 -4.04
CA ASN A 203 -6.92 15.28 -5.14
C ASN A 203 -6.61 14.67 -6.51
N CYS A 204 -5.74 13.66 -6.56
CA CYS A 204 -5.40 12.92 -7.76
C CYS A 204 -6.24 11.64 -7.82
N ASP A 205 -7.44 11.74 -8.36
CA ASP A 205 -8.28 10.58 -8.61
C ASP A 205 -8.09 10.10 -10.05
N TYR A 206 -7.96 8.77 -10.23
CA TYR A 206 -7.89 8.08 -11.52
C TYR A 206 -6.81 8.63 -12.45
N ILE A 207 -5.56 8.65 -11.98
CA ILE A 207 -4.42 8.95 -12.87
C ILE A 207 -4.25 7.78 -13.85
N SER A 208 -4.57 8.03 -15.12
CA SER A 208 -4.43 7.10 -16.24
C SER A 208 -3.13 7.32 -17.01
N ASP A 209 -2.82 6.39 -17.92
CA ASP A 209 -1.85 6.67 -18.97
C ASP A 209 -2.41 7.72 -19.95
N GLY A 210 -1.54 8.60 -20.41
CA GLY A 210 -1.93 9.67 -21.31
C GLY A 210 -0.92 10.80 -21.34
N SER A 211 -1.29 11.91 -21.99
CA SER A 211 -0.33 12.97 -22.33
C SER A 211 0.48 13.55 -21.16
N ALA A 212 0.04 13.43 -19.91
CA ALA A 212 0.85 13.85 -18.75
C ALA A 212 2.03 12.87 -18.48
N SER A 213 1.79 11.57 -18.62
CA SER A 213 2.78 10.49 -18.47
C SER A 213 3.85 10.59 -19.56
N GLU A 214 3.42 10.76 -20.82
CA GLU A 214 4.30 10.93 -22.00
C GLU A 214 5.21 12.16 -21.92
N ARG A 215 4.70 13.26 -21.34
CA ARG A 215 5.46 14.51 -21.18
C ARG A 215 6.42 14.49 -19.99
N THR A 216 6.39 13.44 -19.17
CA THR A 216 7.29 13.31 -18.02
C THR A 216 8.60 12.66 -18.45
N PRO A 217 9.78 13.23 -18.13
CA PRO A 217 11.09 12.64 -18.45
C PRO A 217 11.21 11.16 -18.09
N GLY A 218 11.89 10.39 -18.92
CA GLY A 218 12.05 8.93 -18.75
C GLY A 218 10.79 8.12 -19.11
N TYR A 219 9.85 8.68 -19.88
CA TYR A 219 8.71 7.90 -20.40
C TYR A 219 9.21 6.71 -21.21
N GLY A 220 8.54 5.56 -21.04
CA GLY A 220 8.97 4.29 -21.64
C GLY A 220 10.13 3.60 -20.93
N TRP A 221 10.78 4.24 -19.94
CA TRP A 221 11.81 3.56 -19.16
C TRP A 221 11.23 2.40 -18.35
N LYS A 222 11.96 1.29 -18.33
CA LYS A 222 11.69 0.11 -17.50
C LYS A 222 12.99 -0.34 -16.83
N PRO A 223 12.92 -0.91 -15.62
CA PRO A 223 14.07 -1.57 -15.01
C PRO A 223 14.56 -2.74 -15.86
N ASP A 224 15.87 -3.00 -15.88
CA ASP A 224 16.50 -4.05 -16.70
C ASP A 224 15.96 -5.47 -16.45
N ASN A 225 15.32 -5.69 -15.29
CA ASN A 225 14.76 -6.96 -14.88
C ASN A 225 13.26 -7.12 -15.17
N VAL A 226 12.62 -6.18 -15.88
CA VAL A 226 11.21 -6.24 -16.28
C VAL A 226 11.14 -6.51 -17.78
N THR A 227 10.53 -7.64 -18.16
CA THR A 227 10.27 -8.00 -19.56
C THR A 227 8.82 -7.68 -19.92
N ASP A 228 8.54 -7.42 -21.20
CA ASP A 228 7.20 -7.02 -21.67
C ASP A 228 6.11 -8.10 -21.45
N ASP A 229 6.50 -9.33 -21.11
CA ASP A 229 5.61 -10.47 -20.81
C ASP A 229 5.17 -10.56 -19.33
N ASP A 230 5.59 -9.65 -18.45
CA ASP A 230 5.35 -9.73 -16.99
C ASP A 230 3.95 -9.25 -16.52
N PHE A 231 2.88 -9.64 -17.22
CA PHE A 231 1.49 -9.46 -16.70
C PHE A 231 1.12 -10.46 -15.59
N ALA A 232 2.05 -11.32 -15.16
CA ALA A 232 1.85 -12.24 -14.05
C ALA A 232 2.46 -11.68 -12.75
N PRO A 233 1.80 -11.80 -11.59
CA PRO A 233 2.45 -11.55 -10.32
C PRO A 233 3.67 -12.46 -10.21
N ARG A 234 4.87 -11.86 -10.17
CA ARG A 234 6.10 -12.55 -9.76
C ARG A 234 5.95 -12.94 -8.30
N ILE A 235 5.36 -14.11 -8.07
CA ILE A 235 5.42 -14.79 -6.78
C ILE A 235 6.88 -15.23 -6.66
N ASN A 236 7.70 -14.42 -5.98
CA ASN A 236 9.01 -14.87 -5.55
C ASN A 236 8.78 -16.02 -4.55
N LEU A 237 8.84 -17.24 -5.05
CA LEU A 237 9.01 -18.43 -4.23
C LEU A 237 10.32 -18.22 -3.47
N CYS A 238 10.24 -17.93 -2.17
CA CYS A 238 11.37 -18.23 -1.30
C CYS A 238 11.59 -19.74 -1.40
N GLU A 239 12.74 -20.13 -1.93
CA GLU A 239 13.19 -21.52 -1.97
C GLU A 239 13.17 -22.10 -0.56
N ASN A 240 12.19 -22.97 -0.28
CA ASN A 240 12.24 -23.86 0.87
C ASN A 240 13.28 -24.95 0.59
N SER A 241 14.55 -24.64 0.84
CA SER A 241 15.57 -25.67 1.06
C SER A 241 15.45 -26.18 2.50
N GLY A 242 14.53 -27.12 2.72
CA GLY A 242 14.29 -27.61 4.08
C GLY A 242 13.29 -28.74 4.24
N LEU A 243 13.11 -29.62 3.25
CA LEU A 243 12.53 -30.95 3.49
C LEU A 243 13.68 -31.96 3.44
N LYS A 244 14.13 -32.40 4.62
CA LYS A 244 14.85 -33.66 4.78
C LYS A 244 14.16 -34.44 5.90
N GLY A 245 13.63 -35.60 5.52
CA GLY A 245 13.42 -36.78 6.38
C GLY A 245 12.18 -36.72 7.25
#